data_AF-A0AAJ2D652-F1
#
_entry.id   AF-A0AAJ2D652-F1
#
_cell.length_a   1.000
_cell.length_b   1.000
_cell.length_c   1.000
_cell.angle_alpha   90.00
_cell.angle_beta   90.00
_cell.angle_gamma   90.00
#
_symmetry.space_group_name_H-M   'P 1'
#
loop_
_entity.id
_entity.type
_entity.pdbx_description
1 polymer ?
#
loop_
_entity_poly.entity_id
_entity_poly.type
_entity_poly.pdbx_seq_one_letter_code
_entity_poly.pdbx_strand_id
1 'polypeptide(L)'
;MNKKIESLGNTALSLLSNTIIVVPYLLYIQLSDGHNLLTILPFVLFYTLRMTGIFLVRGINLSLTSLGLLKISLLLGLAGSLIGIAGAYSFPLYSISGMLLGLSGALLPPSNQSIRFFLKEEGQKISHSNLLTTVLLTAVLFGALFFKATEIGLALLVYALYFLVALVAIKSYPVSLNELEEESAEVSRKELILFVIFFVLLLLLRSGRLLTNAVEFDYAIVGACCFFVVAVLFVSHYGKRGAYKVSLEMNLATLINGIVGNYLFLFGSIYVAGVYGRAHMGIYLYLPYVLGMIFAMIVASKTKQWSNNIPMVGLAGSLGILLLTSWTILGLFLLSFFKSTLNSFLARRYYQETDLPKDSRILIKYTTQTKGSLFHQFILMALMLVTVVGKGGTTQFLLELTGGKGISMQTSQFLTFIKNSNSLLVLLFIAVYFVVVFRQKKR
;
A
#
# COMPACT_ATOMS: atom_id res chain seq x y z
N MET A 1 33.05 9.69 -3.90
CA MET A 1 32.15 8.89 -4.75
C MET A 1 31.84 9.68 -6.02
N ASN A 2 31.80 9.06 -7.21
CA ASN A 2 31.52 9.78 -8.45
C ASN A 2 30.07 10.33 -8.43
N LYS A 3 29.89 11.65 -8.53
CA LYS A 3 28.57 12.33 -8.47
C LYS A 3 27.54 11.73 -9.43
N LYS A 4 27.98 11.18 -10.56
CA LYS A 4 27.10 10.48 -11.52
C LYS A 4 26.51 9.18 -10.96
N ILE A 5 27.29 8.40 -10.21
CA ILE A 5 26.86 7.13 -9.62
C ILE A 5 25.87 7.38 -8.48
N GLU A 6 26.16 8.38 -7.64
CA GLU A 6 25.26 8.82 -6.57
C GLU A 6 23.90 9.31 -7.13
N SER A 7 23.96 10.14 -8.17
CA SER A 7 22.80 10.64 -8.90
C SER A 7 21.94 9.51 -9.49
N LEU A 8 22.58 8.51 -10.09
CA LEU A 8 21.91 7.32 -10.62
C LEU A 8 21.28 6.46 -9.52
N GLY A 9 21.98 6.25 -8.40
CA GLY A 9 21.45 5.49 -7.27
C GLY A 9 20.31 6.19 -6.53
N ASN A 10 20.33 7.52 -6.42
CA ASN A 10 19.19 8.29 -5.89
C ASN A 10 17.95 8.18 -6.79
N THR A 11 18.14 8.15 -8.11
CA THR A 11 17.06 7.88 -9.07
C THR A 11 16.54 6.45 -8.94
N ALA A 12 17.43 5.44 -8.88
CA ALA A 12 17.05 4.05 -8.68
C ALA A 12 16.27 3.85 -7.37
N LEU A 13 16.73 4.45 -6.26
CA LEU A 13 16.04 4.44 -4.97
C LEU A 13 14.63 5.07 -5.08
N SER A 14 14.51 6.18 -5.81
CA SER A 14 13.22 6.81 -6.09
C SER A 14 12.27 5.89 -6.86
N LEU A 15 12.79 5.20 -7.88
CA LEU A 15 12.01 4.27 -8.69
C LEU A 15 11.57 3.07 -7.86
N LEU A 16 12.48 2.43 -7.13
CA LEU A 16 12.18 1.33 -6.23
C LEU A 16 11.10 1.73 -5.22
N SER A 17 11.25 2.84 -4.52
CA SER A 17 10.29 3.32 -3.52
C SER A 17 8.87 3.52 -4.05
N ASN A 18 8.71 3.78 -5.35
CA ASN A 18 7.40 3.99 -5.98
C ASN A 18 6.86 2.71 -6.66
N THR A 19 7.73 1.78 -7.05
CA THR A 19 7.38 0.60 -7.87
C THR A 19 7.37 -0.71 -7.08
N ILE A 20 8.02 -0.76 -5.91
CA ILE A 20 8.17 -1.96 -5.05
C ILE A 20 6.84 -2.59 -4.62
N ILE A 21 5.74 -1.84 -4.68
CA ILE A 21 4.40 -2.37 -4.39
C ILE A 21 3.78 -3.01 -5.64
N VAL A 22 3.88 -2.36 -6.80
CA VAL A 22 3.13 -2.72 -8.00
C VAL A 22 3.86 -3.80 -8.80
N VAL A 23 5.17 -3.70 -8.95
CA VAL A 23 5.90 -4.61 -9.83
C VAL A 23 6.02 -6.01 -9.25
N PRO A 24 6.48 -6.24 -8.00
CA PRO A 24 6.50 -7.59 -7.45
C PRO A 24 5.10 -8.19 -7.35
N TYR A 25 4.06 -7.37 -7.10
CA TYR A 25 2.68 -7.82 -7.17
C TYR A 25 2.33 -8.41 -8.54
N LEU A 26 2.67 -7.71 -9.63
CA LEU A 26 2.43 -8.17 -11.00
C LEU A 26 3.28 -9.40 -11.35
N LEU A 27 4.51 -9.50 -10.85
CA LEU A 27 5.37 -10.66 -11.08
C LEU A 27 4.83 -11.91 -10.38
N TYR A 28 4.53 -11.82 -9.08
CA TYR A 28 4.12 -13.00 -8.33
C TYR A 28 2.69 -13.45 -8.62
N ILE A 29 1.79 -12.55 -9.01
CA ILE A 29 0.43 -12.97 -9.40
C ILE A 29 0.43 -13.79 -10.70
N GLN A 30 1.44 -13.63 -11.56
CA GLN A 30 1.61 -14.44 -12.78
C GLN A 30 2.06 -15.87 -12.49
N LEU A 31 2.67 -16.12 -11.33
CA LEU A 31 3.07 -17.46 -10.90
C LEU A 31 1.87 -18.32 -10.46
N SER A 32 0.76 -17.69 -10.08
CA SER A 32 -0.43 -18.35 -9.55
C SER A 32 -1.21 -19.07 -10.66
N ASP A 33 -1.36 -20.38 -10.53
CA ASP A 33 -2.28 -21.19 -11.36
C ASP A 33 -3.72 -21.23 -10.81
N GLY A 34 -3.94 -20.74 -9.58
CA GLY A 34 -5.25 -20.72 -8.91
C GLY A 34 -5.70 -22.07 -8.35
N HIS A 35 -4.84 -23.09 -8.38
CA HIS A 35 -5.16 -24.45 -7.96
C HIS A 35 -4.20 -24.99 -6.90
N ASN A 36 -2.92 -24.63 -6.99
CA ASN A 36 -1.88 -25.15 -6.10
C ASN A 36 -1.47 -24.12 -5.05
N LEU A 37 -1.39 -24.54 -3.78
CA LEU A 37 -0.91 -23.65 -2.70
C LEU A 37 0.51 -23.12 -3.00
N LEU A 38 1.37 -23.99 -3.52
CA LEU A 38 2.76 -23.66 -3.81
C LEU A 38 2.88 -22.46 -4.78
N THR A 39 2.03 -22.41 -5.81
CA THR A 39 2.08 -21.41 -6.88
C THR A 39 1.51 -20.05 -6.47
N ILE A 40 0.55 -20.04 -5.53
CA ILE A 40 -0.04 -18.81 -5.01
C ILE A 40 0.78 -18.20 -3.87
N LEU A 41 1.55 -19.02 -3.14
CA LEU A 41 2.23 -18.63 -1.91
C LEU A 41 3.21 -17.45 -2.08
N PRO A 42 4.00 -17.34 -3.16
CA PRO A 42 4.85 -16.16 -3.40
C PRO A 42 4.07 -14.85 -3.35
N PHE A 43 2.92 -14.81 -4.01
CA PHE A 43 2.06 -13.63 -4.05
C PHE A 43 1.40 -13.36 -2.69
N VAL A 44 0.86 -14.41 -2.06
CA VAL A 44 0.20 -14.29 -0.76
C VAL A 44 1.16 -13.77 0.30
N LEU A 45 2.37 -14.33 0.37
CA LEU A 45 3.39 -13.93 1.34
C LEU A 45 3.91 -12.52 1.07
N PHE A 46 4.20 -12.19 -0.19
CA PHE A 46 4.59 -10.83 -0.58
C PHE A 46 3.55 -9.81 -0.12
N TYR A 47 2.28 -10.03 -0.47
CA TYR A 47 1.22 -9.09 -0.13
C TYR A 47 1.01 -8.98 1.37
N THR A 48 0.98 -10.12 2.08
CA THR A 48 0.73 -10.17 3.52
C THR A 48 1.84 -9.43 4.27
N LEU A 49 3.11 -9.74 4.00
CA LEU A 49 4.25 -9.09 4.66
C LEU A 49 4.40 -7.63 4.25
N ARG A 50 4.04 -7.25 3.02
CA ARG A 50 4.00 -5.85 2.62
C ARG A 50 2.97 -5.05 3.43
N MET A 51 1.83 -5.67 3.71
CA MET A 51 0.74 -5.02 4.45
C MET A 51 0.96 -5.05 5.96
N THR A 52 1.63 -6.07 6.51
CA THR A 52 1.78 -6.22 7.98
C THR A 52 3.18 -5.94 8.49
N GLY A 53 4.20 -5.91 7.64
CA GLY A 53 5.61 -5.77 8.02
C GLY A 53 5.92 -4.48 8.80
N ILE A 54 5.13 -3.42 8.61
CA ILE A 54 5.29 -2.20 9.40
C ILE A 54 4.91 -2.40 10.88
N PHE A 55 3.93 -3.26 11.16
CA PHE A 55 3.55 -3.63 12.52
C PHE A 55 4.62 -4.52 13.16
N LEU A 56 5.24 -5.40 12.37
CA LEU A 56 6.34 -6.25 12.83
C LEU A 56 7.52 -5.40 13.31
N VAL A 57 7.98 -4.44 12.50
CA VAL A 57 9.15 -3.62 12.86
C VAL A 57 8.88 -2.77 14.11
N ARG A 58 7.69 -2.17 14.20
CA ARG A 58 7.28 -1.42 15.41
C ARG A 58 7.08 -2.34 16.61
N GLY A 59 6.64 -3.58 16.36
CA GLY A 59 6.43 -4.59 17.38
C GLY A 59 7.72 -5.14 18.00
N ILE A 60 8.77 -5.34 17.20
CA ILE A 60 10.08 -5.81 17.70
C ILE A 60 10.81 -4.73 18.50
N ASN A 61 10.45 -3.46 18.30
CA ASN A 61 11.03 -2.31 19.01
C ASN A 61 12.55 -2.17 18.82
N LEU A 62 13.03 -2.33 17.58
CA LEU A 62 14.45 -2.15 17.30
C LEU A 62 14.81 -0.66 17.30
N SER A 63 15.82 -0.28 18.09
CA SER A 63 16.44 1.07 18.12
C SER A 63 17.28 1.36 16.86
N LEU A 64 16.70 1.16 15.67
CA LEU A 64 17.39 1.39 14.40
C LEU A 64 17.32 2.86 14.02
N THR A 65 18.34 3.42 13.38
CA THR A 65 18.19 4.75 12.77
C THR A 65 17.29 4.68 11.53
N SER A 66 16.70 5.81 11.09
CA SER A 66 15.98 5.85 9.80
C SER A 66 16.85 5.36 8.62
N LEU A 67 18.16 5.63 8.68
CA LEU A 67 19.14 5.10 7.72
C LEU A 67 19.34 3.59 7.85
N GLY A 68 19.42 3.08 9.09
CA GLY A 68 19.48 1.65 9.37
C GLY A 68 18.29 0.90 8.80
N LEU A 69 17.08 1.44 9.00
CA LEU A 69 15.86 0.87 8.44
C LEU A 69 15.85 0.90 6.91
N LEU A 70 16.34 1.99 6.30
CA LEU A 70 16.50 2.06 4.84
C LEU A 70 17.50 1.01 4.33
N LYS A 71 18.67 0.87 4.97
CA LYS A 71 19.68 -0.14 4.64
C LYS A 71 19.11 -1.55 4.69
N ILE A 72 18.42 -1.89 5.79
CA ILE A 72 17.77 -3.20 5.95
C ILE A 72 16.74 -3.42 4.84
N SER A 73 15.90 -2.43 4.53
CA SER A 73 14.89 -2.56 3.48
C SER A 73 15.50 -2.82 2.09
N LEU A 74 16.63 -2.18 1.77
CA LEU A 74 17.36 -2.38 0.52
C LEU A 74 18.05 -3.76 0.48
N LEU A 75 18.63 -4.21 1.59
CA LEU A 75 19.27 -5.54 1.69
C LEU A 75 18.25 -6.67 1.57
N LEU A 76 17.10 -6.55 2.25
CA LEU A 76 15.99 -7.50 2.10
C LEU A 76 15.47 -7.53 0.66
N GLY A 77 15.34 -6.37 0.02
CA GLY A 77 14.92 -6.28 -1.37
C GLY A 77 15.91 -6.95 -2.32
N LEU A 78 17.21 -6.67 -2.16
CA LEU A 78 18.28 -7.30 -2.94
C LEU A 78 18.29 -8.82 -2.76
N ALA A 79 18.28 -9.30 -1.51
CA ALA A 79 18.27 -10.72 -1.21
C ALA A 79 17.02 -11.40 -1.78
N GLY A 80 15.84 -10.78 -1.63
CA GLY A 80 14.59 -11.26 -2.21
C GLY A 80 14.64 -11.36 -3.72
N SER A 81 15.18 -10.35 -4.41
CA SER A 81 15.37 -10.38 -5.86
C SER A 81 16.33 -11.48 -6.30
N LEU A 82 17.48 -11.64 -5.65
CA LEU A 82 18.46 -12.69 -5.98
C LEU A 82 17.91 -14.11 -5.76
N ILE A 83 17.23 -14.33 -4.63
CA ILE A 83 16.57 -15.60 -4.33
C ILE A 83 15.45 -15.88 -5.33
N GLY A 84 14.72 -14.85 -5.78
CA GLY A 84 13.67 -15.00 -6.76
C GLY A 84 14.19 -15.37 -8.16
N ILE A 85 15.38 -14.90 -8.56
CA ILE A 85 16.06 -15.37 -9.78
C ILE A 85 16.33 -16.88 -9.66
N ALA A 86 16.81 -17.33 -8.50
CA ALA A 86 17.02 -18.75 -8.24
C ALA A 86 15.70 -19.56 -8.21
N GLY A 87 14.56 -18.89 -8.04
CA GLY A 87 13.22 -19.46 -8.17
C GLY A 87 12.93 -20.16 -9.50
N ALA A 88 13.61 -19.75 -10.57
CA ALA A 88 13.54 -20.43 -11.87
C ALA A 88 14.09 -21.86 -11.82
N TYR A 89 15.03 -22.14 -10.91
CA TYR A 89 15.60 -23.48 -10.70
C TYR A 89 14.87 -24.26 -9.59
N SER A 90 14.37 -23.56 -8.56
CA SER A 90 13.63 -24.17 -7.46
C SER A 90 12.44 -23.31 -7.06
N PHE A 91 11.25 -23.73 -7.46
CA PHE A 91 10.02 -22.95 -7.30
C PHE A 91 9.75 -22.47 -5.85
N PRO A 92 9.98 -23.25 -4.78
CA PRO A 92 9.78 -22.79 -3.40
C PRO A 92 10.57 -21.51 -3.05
N LEU A 93 11.68 -21.23 -3.73
CA LEU A 93 12.46 -20.01 -3.53
C LEU A 93 11.68 -18.74 -3.89
N TYR A 94 10.68 -18.83 -4.79
CA TYR A 94 9.78 -17.70 -5.05
C TYR A 94 8.99 -17.29 -3.80
N SER A 95 8.69 -18.22 -2.89
CA SER A 95 8.00 -17.89 -1.64
C SER A 95 8.88 -17.08 -0.70
N ILE A 96 10.14 -17.50 -0.55
CA ILE A 96 11.15 -16.75 0.24
C ILE A 96 11.41 -15.37 -0.39
N SER A 97 11.54 -15.33 -1.71
CA SER A 97 11.65 -14.10 -2.49
C SER A 97 10.49 -13.15 -2.21
N GLY A 98 9.26 -13.66 -2.27
CA GLY A 98 8.04 -12.92 -1.96
C GLY A 98 8.04 -12.36 -0.55
N MET A 99 8.48 -13.14 0.45
CA MET A 99 8.58 -12.67 1.84
C MET A 99 9.54 -11.49 1.99
N LEU A 100 10.74 -11.62 1.45
CA LEU A 100 11.79 -10.61 1.57
C LEU A 100 11.45 -9.32 0.82
N LEU A 101 10.93 -9.43 -0.40
CA LEU A 101 10.44 -8.28 -1.17
C LEU A 101 9.19 -7.65 -0.53
N GLY A 102 8.35 -8.44 0.12
CA GLY A 102 7.19 -7.96 0.89
C GLY A 102 7.64 -7.08 2.05
N LEU A 103 8.58 -7.57 2.87
CA LEU A 103 9.18 -6.79 3.96
C LEU A 103 9.91 -5.54 3.45
N SER A 104 10.68 -5.66 2.36
CA SER A 104 11.30 -4.50 1.70
C SER A 104 10.24 -3.46 1.30
N GLY A 105 9.14 -3.89 0.68
CA GLY A 105 8.04 -3.02 0.27
C GLY A 105 7.28 -2.35 1.42
N ALA A 106 7.28 -2.94 2.61
CA ALA A 106 6.71 -2.33 3.82
C ALA A 106 7.60 -1.20 4.37
N LEU A 107 8.92 -1.38 4.31
CA LEU A 107 9.90 -0.53 5.01
C LEU A 107 10.57 0.52 4.12
N LEU A 108 10.77 0.22 2.84
CA LEU A 108 11.48 1.08 1.90
C LEU A 108 10.76 2.43 1.69
N PRO A 109 9.44 2.50 1.39
CA PRO A 109 8.77 3.77 1.19
C PRO A 109 8.79 4.73 2.40
N PRO A 110 8.44 4.31 3.64
CA PRO A 110 8.49 5.21 4.79
C PRO A 110 9.92 5.65 5.11
N SER A 111 10.91 4.74 5.07
CA SER A 111 12.31 5.07 5.40
C SER A 111 12.92 6.06 4.40
N ASN A 112 12.70 5.84 3.10
CA ASN A 112 13.15 6.76 2.06
C ASN A 112 12.48 8.13 2.21
N GLN A 113 11.19 8.18 2.56
CA GLN A 113 10.49 9.43 2.78
C GLN A 113 11.02 10.19 4.02
N SER A 114 11.28 9.51 5.14
CA SER A 114 11.90 10.12 6.33
C SER A 114 13.23 10.78 6.01
N ILE A 115 14.13 10.05 5.34
CA ILE A 115 15.47 10.55 5.00
C ILE A 115 15.39 11.73 4.04
N ARG A 116 14.49 11.69 3.05
CA ARG A 116 14.30 12.82 2.12
C ARG A 116 13.85 14.09 2.82
N PHE A 117 13.00 13.98 3.84
CA PHE A 117 12.59 15.15 4.63
C PHE A 117 13.75 15.67 5.47
N PHE A 118 14.51 14.77 6.11
CA PHE A 118 15.68 15.13 6.90
C PHE A 118 16.73 15.87 6.06
N LEU A 119 17.15 15.30 4.93
CA LEU A 119 18.13 15.92 4.03
C LEU A 119 17.67 17.29 3.52
N LYS A 120 16.36 17.43 3.29
CA LYS A 120 15.78 18.71 2.87
C LYS A 120 15.80 19.77 3.98
N GLU A 121 15.58 19.40 5.24
CA GLU A 121 15.71 20.33 6.37
C GLU A 121 17.15 20.76 6.57
N GLU A 122 18.12 19.86 6.39
CA GLU A 122 19.55 20.19 6.45
C GLU A 122 20.06 20.98 5.21
N GLY A 123 19.17 21.33 4.27
CA GLY A 123 19.53 22.05 3.06
C GLY A 123 20.34 21.22 2.05
N GLN A 124 20.49 19.91 2.28
CA GLN A 124 21.18 19.01 1.37
C GLN A 124 20.30 18.71 0.15
N LYS A 125 20.82 19.04 -1.04
CA LYS A 125 20.15 18.72 -2.31
C LYS A 125 20.51 17.30 -2.73
N ILE A 126 19.50 16.43 -2.75
CA ILE A 126 19.63 15.10 -3.35
C ILE A 126 19.81 15.27 -4.86
N SER A 127 20.99 14.91 -5.36
CA SER A 127 21.25 14.88 -6.79
C SER A 127 20.46 13.75 -7.43
N HIS A 128 19.62 14.07 -8.41
CA HIS A 128 18.94 13.10 -9.26
C HIS A 128 19.58 13.09 -10.64
N SER A 129 19.49 11.95 -11.33
CA SER A 129 19.96 11.85 -12.71
C SER A 129 19.08 12.68 -13.63
N ASN A 130 19.62 13.04 -14.80
CA ASN A 130 18.88 13.77 -15.81
C ASN A 130 17.58 13.03 -16.19
N LEU A 131 16.56 13.78 -16.64
CA LEU A 131 15.25 13.26 -17.01
C LEU A 131 15.33 12.05 -17.96
N LEU A 132 16.24 12.11 -18.95
CA LEU A 132 16.49 11.02 -19.89
C LEU A 132 16.87 9.71 -19.18
N THR A 133 17.78 9.78 -18.19
CA THR A 133 18.21 8.60 -17.41
C THR A 133 17.06 8.05 -16.58
N THR A 134 16.23 8.92 -15.99
CA THR A 134 15.04 8.49 -15.25
C THR A 134 14.01 7.80 -16.16
N VAL A 135 13.78 8.35 -17.35
CA VAL A 135 12.90 7.74 -18.37
C VAL A 135 13.46 6.40 -18.83
N LEU A 136 14.76 6.32 -19.10
CA LEU A 136 15.41 5.09 -19.54
C LEU A 136 15.36 4.00 -18.47
N LEU A 137 15.67 4.33 -17.22
CA LEU A 137 15.53 3.39 -16.10
C LEU A 137 14.07 2.93 -15.94
N THR A 138 13.12 3.86 -16.02
CA THR A 138 11.69 3.50 -15.98
C THR A 138 11.31 2.59 -17.13
N ALA A 139 11.77 2.87 -18.36
CA ALA A 139 11.52 2.06 -19.54
C ALA A 139 12.13 0.66 -19.43
N VAL A 140 13.34 0.52 -18.86
CA VAL A 140 13.96 -0.78 -18.60
C VAL A 140 13.14 -1.59 -17.59
N LEU A 141 12.69 -0.95 -16.50
CA LEU A 141 11.89 -1.61 -15.47
C LEU A 141 10.50 -2.03 -15.98
N PHE A 142 9.83 -1.20 -16.79
CA PHE A 142 8.55 -1.57 -17.39
C PHE A 142 8.70 -2.55 -18.55
N GLY A 143 9.73 -2.38 -19.38
CA GLY A 143 10.06 -3.30 -20.47
C GLY A 143 10.26 -4.73 -19.96
N ALA A 144 10.96 -4.88 -18.82
CA ALA A 144 11.13 -6.16 -18.15
C ALA A 144 9.81 -6.86 -17.73
N LEU A 145 8.69 -6.11 -17.62
CA LEU A 145 7.37 -6.65 -17.27
C LEU A 145 6.55 -7.11 -18.47
N PHE A 146 6.94 -6.70 -19.69
CA PHE A 146 6.26 -7.11 -20.94
C PHE A 146 6.80 -8.44 -21.49
N PHE A 147 7.92 -8.94 -20.96
CA PHE A 147 8.40 -10.27 -21.29
C PHE A 147 7.49 -11.34 -20.66
N LYS A 148 7.38 -12.50 -21.32
CA LYS A 148 6.50 -13.60 -20.87
C LYS A 148 6.84 -14.03 -19.44
N ALA A 149 5.90 -14.68 -18.75
CA ALA A 149 6.05 -15.18 -17.38
C ALA A 149 7.29 -16.07 -17.15
N THR A 150 7.86 -16.67 -18.21
CA THR A 150 9.14 -17.38 -18.20
C THR A 150 10.35 -16.50 -17.92
N GLU A 151 10.21 -15.17 -17.91
CA GLU A 151 11.28 -14.18 -17.75
C GLU A 151 11.14 -13.35 -16.47
N ILE A 152 10.38 -13.81 -15.46
CA ILE A 152 10.31 -13.17 -14.13
C ILE A 152 11.73 -12.94 -13.56
N GLY A 153 12.67 -13.86 -13.84
CA GLY A 153 14.07 -13.71 -13.48
C GLY A 153 14.74 -12.45 -14.03
N LEU A 154 14.39 -11.99 -15.23
CA LEU A 154 14.94 -10.77 -15.84
C LEU A 154 14.43 -9.51 -15.12
N ALA A 155 13.12 -9.46 -14.81
CA ALA A 155 12.56 -8.36 -14.03
C ALA A 155 13.17 -8.30 -12.61
N LEU A 156 13.39 -9.45 -11.97
CA LEU A 156 14.05 -9.54 -10.68
C LEU A 156 15.53 -9.16 -10.74
N LEU A 157 16.22 -9.46 -11.85
CA LEU A 157 17.60 -9.03 -12.10
C LEU A 157 17.68 -7.50 -12.19
N VAL A 158 16.78 -6.86 -12.94
CA VAL A 158 16.69 -5.39 -13.00
C VAL A 158 16.48 -4.80 -11.61
N TYR A 159 15.60 -5.39 -10.81
CA TYR A 159 15.38 -4.98 -9.42
C TYR A 159 16.65 -5.13 -8.56
N ALA A 160 17.35 -6.26 -8.65
CA ALA A 160 18.59 -6.51 -7.93
C ALA A 160 19.65 -5.44 -8.25
N LEU A 161 19.81 -5.10 -9.53
CA LEU A 161 20.71 -4.03 -9.97
C LEU A 161 20.31 -2.67 -9.38
N TYR A 162 19.01 -2.35 -9.33
CA TYR A 162 18.54 -1.09 -8.76
C TYR A 162 18.80 -1.02 -7.27
N PHE A 163 18.59 -2.12 -6.54
CA PHE A 163 18.91 -2.21 -5.12
C PHE A 163 20.41 -2.04 -4.87
N LEU A 164 21.27 -2.65 -5.68
CA LEU A 164 22.73 -2.49 -5.58
C LEU A 164 23.17 -1.05 -5.78
N VAL A 165 22.68 -0.38 -6.83
CA VAL A 165 23.08 1.01 -7.10
C VAL A 165 22.49 1.97 -6.05
N ALA A 166 21.28 1.70 -5.55
CA ALA A 166 20.70 2.44 -4.42
C ALA A 166 21.53 2.27 -3.14
N LEU A 167 22.02 1.06 -2.83
CA LEU A 167 22.91 0.79 -1.69
C LEU A 167 24.22 1.58 -1.79
N VAL A 168 24.77 1.73 -3.00
CA VAL A 168 25.96 2.56 -3.22
C VAL A 168 25.66 4.04 -2.94
N ALA A 169 24.53 4.56 -3.41
CA ALA A 169 24.17 5.96 -3.20
C ALA A 169 23.98 6.32 -1.72
N ILE A 170 23.33 5.47 -0.92
CA ILE A 170 23.09 5.79 0.50
C ILE A 170 24.36 5.77 1.36
N LYS A 171 25.52 5.31 0.84
CA LYS A 171 26.80 5.40 1.57
C LYS A 171 27.28 6.84 1.74
N SER A 172 26.84 7.77 0.89
CA SER A 172 27.16 9.20 1.03
C SER A 172 26.27 9.92 2.04
N TYR A 173 25.22 9.27 2.56
CA TYR A 173 24.30 9.92 3.48
C TYR A 173 24.95 10.09 4.86
N PRO A 174 24.72 11.21 5.55
CA PRO A 174 25.33 11.48 6.84
C PRO A 174 24.95 10.40 7.87
N VAL A 175 25.92 9.97 8.67
CA VAL A 175 25.75 8.90 9.68
C VAL A 175 24.88 9.37 10.85
N SER A 176 24.79 10.69 11.10
CA SER A 176 24.00 11.33 12.16
C SER A 176 22.48 11.34 11.92
N LEU A 177 21.98 10.44 11.06
CA LEU A 177 20.55 10.22 10.92
C LEU A 177 20.03 9.58 12.21
N ASN A 178 19.14 10.29 12.92
CA ASN A 178 18.80 10.03 14.32
C ASN A 178 18.38 8.57 14.58
N GLU A 179 18.55 8.14 15.81
CA GLU A 179 18.05 6.85 16.29
C GLU A 179 16.51 6.89 16.31
N LEU A 180 15.84 5.84 15.80
CA LEU A 180 14.43 5.66 16.11
C LEU A 180 14.35 5.45 17.62
N GLU A 181 13.66 6.36 18.31
CA GLU A 181 13.37 6.18 19.71
C GLU A 181 12.64 4.86 19.92
N GLU A 182 13.08 4.10 20.93
CA GLU A 182 12.37 2.92 21.37
C GLU A 182 10.92 3.29 21.69
N GLU A 183 9.99 2.59 21.05
CA GLU A 183 8.59 2.68 21.40
C GLU A 183 8.37 2.15 22.81
N SER A 184 7.42 2.74 23.53
CA SER A 184 6.99 2.18 24.81
C SER A 184 6.60 0.70 24.63
N ALA A 185 6.96 -0.16 25.59
CA ALA A 185 6.69 -1.59 25.54
C ALA A 185 5.19 -1.93 25.31
N GLU A 186 4.29 -1.05 25.75
CA GLU A 186 2.84 -1.18 25.51
C GLU A 186 2.48 -1.02 24.02
N VAL A 187 3.04 -0.03 23.34
CA VAL A 187 2.84 0.19 21.91
C VAL A 187 3.45 -0.95 21.10
N SER A 188 4.69 -1.33 21.40
CA SER A 188 5.36 -2.45 20.72
C SER A 188 4.56 -3.75 20.84
N ARG A 189 4.09 -4.11 22.05
CA ARG A 189 3.23 -5.28 22.25
C ARG A 189 1.94 -5.20 21.42
N LYS A 190 1.29 -4.04 21.39
CA LYS A 190 0.08 -3.82 20.61
C LYS A 190 0.33 -4.00 19.12
N GLU A 191 1.38 -3.41 18.56
CA GLU A 191 1.69 -3.54 17.13
C GLU A 191 2.10 -4.99 16.79
N LEU A 192 2.78 -5.71 17.68
CA LEU A 192 3.09 -7.14 17.49
C LEU A 192 1.82 -8.02 17.47
N ILE A 193 0.87 -7.77 18.36
CA ILE A 193 -0.44 -8.45 18.34
C ILE A 193 -1.17 -8.16 17.03
N LEU A 194 -1.20 -6.89 16.59
CA LEU A 194 -1.80 -6.51 15.31
C LEU A 194 -1.09 -7.16 14.12
N PHE A 195 0.24 -7.30 14.16
CA PHE A 195 0.99 -8.05 13.16
C PHE A 195 0.48 -9.48 13.04
N VAL A 196 0.45 -10.24 14.14
CA VAL A 196 0.05 -11.66 14.11
C VAL A 196 -1.39 -11.81 13.61
N ILE A 197 -2.31 -11.02 14.14
CA ILE A 197 -3.73 -11.10 13.77
C ILE A 197 -3.93 -10.77 12.30
N PHE A 198 -3.44 -9.60 11.83
CA PHE A 198 -3.63 -9.21 10.44
C PHE A 198 -2.85 -10.12 9.48
N PHE A 199 -1.70 -10.67 9.90
CA PHE A 199 -0.94 -11.62 9.10
C PHE A 199 -1.76 -12.88 8.83
N VAL A 200 -2.30 -13.51 9.88
CA VAL A 200 -3.12 -14.73 9.74
C VAL A 200 -4.39 -14.44 8.93
N LEU A 201 -5.12 -13.36 9.25
CA LEU A 201 -6.35 -13.01 8.55
C LEU A 201 -6.12 -12.72 7.07
N LEU A 202 -5.05 -11.99 6.72
CA LEU A 202 -4.73 -11.72 5.31
C LEU A 202 -4.26 -12.96 4.56
N LEU A 203 -3.49 -13.82 5.22
CA LEU A 203 -3.01 -15.07 4.63
C LEU A 203 -4.21 -15.96 4.28
N LEU A 204 -5.13 -16.17 5.23
CA LEU A 204 -6.38 -16.91 4.98
C LEU A 204 -7.25 -16.25 3.91
N LEU A 205 -7.45 -14.93 3.97
CA LEU A 205 -8.28 -14.21 3.00
C LEU A 205 -7.73 -14.31 1.58
N ARG A 206 -6.40 -14.18 1.42
CA ARG A 206 -5.76 -14.18 0.10
C ARG A 206 -5.61 -15.60 -0.45
N SER A 207 -5.21 -16.57 0.39
CA SER A 207 -5.15 -17.99 0.00
C SER A 207 -6.54 -18.51 -0.36
N GLY A 208 -7.53 -18.29 0.49
CA GLY A 208 -8.92 -18.69 0.23
C GLY A 208 -9.45 -18.10 -1.07
N ARG A 209 -9.14 -16.82 -1.35
CA ARG A 209 -9.54 -16.19 -2.61
C ARG A 209 -8.86 -16.79 -3.84
N LEU A 210 -7.54 -17.04 -3.77
CA LEU A 210 -6.78 -17.51 -4.93
C LEU A 210 -6.98 -19.00 -5.21
N LEU A 211 -7.19 -19.81 -4.18
CA LEU A 211 -7.50 -21.25 -4.30
C LEU A 211 -8.99 -21.52 -4.53
N THR A 212 -9.82 -20.48 -4.57
CA THR A 212 -11.29 -20.62 -4.54
C THR A 212 -11.79 -21.50 -3.38
N ASN A 213 -11.12 -21.42 -2.22
CA ASN A 213 -11.45 -22.14 -1.00
C ASN A 213 -12.39 -21.28 -0.13
N ALA A 214 -13.68 -21.61 -0.16
CA ALA A 214 -14.72 -20.95 0.62
C ALA A 214 -14.48 -20.98 2.13
N VAL A 215 -13.95 -22.08 2.67
CA VAL A 215 -13.74 -22.25 4.11
C VAL A 215 -12.69 -21.28 4.64
N GLU A 216 -11.53 -21.20 3.98
CA GLU A 216 -10.47 -20.25 4.35
C GLU A 216 -10.94 -18.79 4.21
N PHE A 217 -11.73 -18.50 3.18
CA PHE A 217 -12.28 -17.18 2.94
C PHE A 217 -13.30 -16.77 4.03
N ASP A 218 -14.23 -17.67 4.37
CA ASP A 218 -15.24 -17.44 5.40
C ASP A 218 -14.61 -17.28 6.78
N TYR A 219 -13.62 -18.12 7.13
CA TYR A 219 -12.87 -17.96 8.38
C TYR A 219 -12.14 -16.62 8.45
N ALA A 220 -11.59 -16.13 7.34
CA ALA A 220 -10.94 -14.82 7.33
C ALA A 220 -11.94 -13.67 7.57
N ILE A 221 -13.14 -13.75 7.01
CA ILE A 221 -14.18 -12.74 7.20
C ILE A 221 -14.74 -12.81 8.63
N VAL A 222 -15.13 -13.99 9.10
CA VAL A 222 -15.64 -14.19 10.46
C VAL A 222 -14.59 -13.77 11.49
N GLY A 223 -13.33 -14.20 11.31
CA GLY A 223 -12.21 -13.82 12.15
C GLY A 223 -11.99 -12.31 12.17
N ALA A 224 -12.11 -11.63 11.03
CA ALA A 224 -12.05 -10.17 10.98
C ALA A 224 -13.21 -9.50 11.71
N CYS A 225 -14.45 -9.98 11.54
CA CYS A 225 -15.61 -9.48 12.26
C CYS A 225 -15.44 -9.64 13.78
N CYS A 226 -15.05 -10.83 14.25
CA CYS A 226 -14.75 -11.08 15.66
C CYS A 226 -13.64 -10.16 16.18
N PHE A 227 -12.56 -10.00 15.42
CA PHE A 227 -11.47 -9.08 15.78
C PHE A 227 -11.96 -7.63 15.89
N PHE A 228 -12.79 -7.15 14.97
CA PHE A 228 -13.33 -5.79 15.03
C PHE A 228 -14.24 -5.59 16.24
N VAL A 229 -15.08 -6.57 16.58
CA VAL A 229 -15.92 -6.52 17.80
C VAL A 229 -15.03 -6.44 19.04
N VAL A 230 -14.04 -7.33 19.15
CA VAL A 230 -13.08 -7.33 20.28
C VAL A 230 -12.31 -6.00 20.33
N ALA A 231 -11.83 -5.49 19.20
CA ALA A 231 -11.11 -4.22 19.13
C ALA A 231 -11.98 -3.03 19.56
N VAL A 232 -13.25 -2.98 19.15
CA VAL A 232 -14.20 -1.93 19.58
C VAL A 232 -14.48 -2.02 21.08
N LEU A 233 -14.69 -3.22 21.62
CA LEU A 233 -14.90 -3.44 23.06
C LEU A 233 -13.65 -3.11 23.90
N PHE A 234 -12.45 -3.49 23.43
CA PHE A 234 -11.19 -3.18 24.11
C PHE A 234 -10.85 -1.68 24.06
N VAL A 235 -11.05 -1.03 22.91
CA VAL A 235 -10.80 0.42 22.75
C VAL A 235 -11.78 1.24 23.59
N SER A 236 -13.04 0.82 23.74
CA SER A 236 -14.01 1.52 24.59
C SER A 236 -13.67 1.41 26.08
N HIS A 237 -13.04 0.30 26.50
CA HIS A 237 -12.72 0.05 27.90
C HIS A 237 -11.34 0.61 28.33
N TYR A 238 -10.34 0.61 27.44
CA TYR A 238 -8.94 0.96 27.76
C TYR A 238 -8.35 2.15 26.98
N GLY A 239 -9.12 2.79 26.09
CA GLY A 239 -8.64 3.81 25.15
C GLY A 239 -8.07 5.13 25.72
N LYS A 240 -7.87 5.24 27.04
CA LYS A 240 -7.30 6.42 27.71
C LYS A 240 -5.79 6.34 27.96
N ARG A 241 -5.14 5.20 27.76
CA ARG A 241 -3.72 5.01 28.09
C ARG A 241 -2.89 4.76 26.82
N GLY A 242 -1.88 5.61 26.61
CA GLY A 242 -0.71 5.27 25.78
C GLY A 242 -0.78 5.52 24.26
N ALA A 243 -1.87 6.02 23.66
CA ALA A 243 -1.87 6.32 22.23
C ALA A 243 -1.19 7.67 21.94
N TYR A 244 -0.20 7.68 21.04
CA TYR A 244 0.50 8.88 20.55
C TYR A 244 -0.44 10.08 20.40
N LYS A 245 0.02 11.26 20.85
CA LYS A 245 -0.71 12.54 20.77
C LYS A 245 -0.81 13.06 19.33
N VAL A 246 -1.33 12.25 18.42
CA VAL A 246 -1.70 12.70 17.08
C VAL A 246 -3.12 13.24 17.12
N SER A 247 -3.30 14.46 16.62
CA SER A 247 -4.64 15.06 16.50
C SER A 247 -5.61 14.11 15.80
N LEU A 248 -6.85 14.02 16.32
CA LEU A 248 -7.87 13.12 15.77
C LEU A 248 -8.16 13.40 14.29
N GLU A 249 -8.13 14.69 13.88
CA GLU A 249 -8.20 15.10 12.46
C GLU A 249 -7.13 14.39 11.63
N MET A 250 -5.87 14.47 12.06
CA MET A 250 -4.74 13.91 11.31
C MET A 250 -4.79 12.39 11.26
N ASN A 251 -5.20 11.74 12.35
CA ASN A 251 -5.43 10.29 12.39
C ASN A 251 -6.54 9.85 11.42
N LEU A 252 -7.70 10.51 11.46
CA LEU A 252 -8.83 10.19 10.57
C LEU A 252 -8.49 10.42 9.10
N ALA A 253 -7.87 11.55 8.76
CA ALA A 253 -7.44 11.83 7.39
C ALA A 253 -6.43 10.78 6.88
N THR A 254 -5.53 10.31 7.74
CA THR A 254 -4.55 9.27 7.40
C THR A 254 -5.20 7.90 7.21
N LEU A 255 -6.18 7.58 8.05
CA LEU A 255 -6.97 6.36 7.94
C LEU A 255 -7.77 6.36 6.63
N ILE A 256 -8.45 7.47 6.30
CA ILE A 256 -9.18 7.64 5.03
C ILE A 256 -8.24 7.53 3.83
N ASN A 257 -7.04 8.13 3.89
CA ASN A 257 -6.03 7.99 2.84
C ASN A 257 -5.65 6.50 2.60
N GLY A 258 -5.64 5.69 3.66
CA GLY A 258 -5.48 4.24 3.61
C GLY A 258 -6.65 3.53 2.95
N ILE A 259 -7.87 3.84 3.39
CA ILE A 259 -9.13 3.33 2.83
C ILE A 259 -9.18 3.59 1.31
N VAL A 260 -8.98 4.83 0.89
CA VAL A 260 -8.99 5.23 -0.53
C VAL A 260 -7.86 4.57 -1.31
N GLY A 261 -6.67 4.43 -0.71
CA GLY A 261 -5.57 3.69 -1.34
C GLY A 261 -5.94 2.23 -1.63
N ASN A 262 -6.62 1.57 -0.69
CA ASN A 262 -7.11 0.21 -0.89
C ASN A 262 -8.27 0.15 -1.89
N TYR A 263 -9.18 1.13 -1.88
CA TYR A 263 -10.23 1.28 -2.87
C TYR A 263 -9.64 1.31 -4.29
N LEU A 264 -8.66 2.17 -4.53
CA LEU A 264 -8.02 2.31 -5.84
C LEU A 264 -7.34 1.01 -6.30
N PHE A 265 -6.53 0.39 -5.45
CA PHE A 265 -5.74 -0.77 -5.87
C PHE A 265 -6.52 -2.10 -5.81
N LEU A 266 -7.12 -2.42 -4.67
CA LEU A 266 -7.78 -3.71 -4.49
C LEU A 266 -9.13 -3.74 -5.18
N PHE A 267 -10.00 -2.78 -4.86
CA PHE A 267 -11.33 -2.77 -5.46
C PHE A 267 -11.27 -2.37 -6.94
N GLY A 268 -10.46 -1.36 -7.29
CA GLY A 268 -10.26 -0.95 -8.68
C GLY A 268 -9.77 -2.11 -9.56
N SER A 269 -8.86 -2.97 -9.08
CA SER A 269 -8.42 -4.14 -9.85
C SER A 269 -9.51 -5.19 -10.02
N ILE A 270 -10.29 -5.49 -8.97
CA ILE A 270 -11.43 -6.42 -9.05
C ILE A 270 -12.49 -5.90 -10.02
N TYR A 271 -12.87 -4.62 -9.89
CA TYR A 271 -13.88 -3.98 -10.72
C TYR A 271 -13.46 -3.94 -12.19
N VAL A 272 -12.26 -3.43 -12.49
CA VAL A 272 -11.81 -3.30 -13.88
C VAL A 272 -11.59 -4.67 -14.52
N ALA A 273 -11.04 -5.63 -13.78
CA ALA A 273 -10.88 -7.00 -14.30
C ALA A 273 -12.23 -7.67 -14.60
N GLY A 274 -13.25 -7.47 -13.75
CA GLY A 274 -14.56 -8.10 -13.94
C GLY A 274 -15.49 -7.37 -14.91
N VAL A 275 -15.33 -6.06 -15.11
CA VAL A 275 -16.17 -5.25 -16.01
C VAL A 275 -15.55 -5.07 -17.39
N TYR A 276 -14.24 -4.75 -17.46
CA TYR A 276 -13.54 -4.47 -18.72
C TYR A 276 -12.59 -5.59 -19.14
N GLY A 277 -12.36 -6.59 -18.28
CA GLY A 277 -11.41 -7.68 -18.52
C GLY A 277 -9.99 -7.38 -18.06
N ARG A 278 -9.27 -8.44 -17.69
CA ARG A 278 -7.89 -8.35 -17.16
C ARG A 278 -6.91 -7.66 -18.12
N ALA A 279 -7.05 -7.89 -19.42
CA ALA A 279 -6.18 -7.30 -20.44
C ALA A 279 -6.20 -5.77 -20.42
N HIS A 280 -7.31 -5.16 -20.00
CA HIS A 280 -7.48 -3.72 -20.02
C HIS A 280 -7.16 -3.01 -18.69
N MET A 281 -6.69 -3.74 -17.66
CA MET A 281 -6.28 -3.16 -16.38
C MET A 281 -5.20 -2.08 -16.53
N GLY A 282 -4.28 -2.28 -17.50
CA GLY A 282 -3.24 -1.30 -17.82
C GLY A 282 -3.83 0.08 -18.15
N ILE A 283 -4.81 0.12 -19.06
CA ILE A 283 -5.39 1.36 -19.59
C ILE A 283 -6.44 1.93 -18.64
N TYR A 284 -7.36 1.09 -18.12
CA TYR A 284 -8.51 1.58 -17.37
C TYR A 284 -8.25 1.79 -15.87
N LEU A 285 -7.18 1.23 -15.31
CA LEU A 285 -6.84 1.38 -13.89
C LEU A 285 -5.44 1.98 -13.67
N TYR A 286 -4.40 1.33 -14.18
CA TYR A 286 -3.03 1.71 -13.82
C TYR A 286 -2.61 3.03 -14.47
N LEU A 287 -2.97 3.26 -15.73
CA LEU A 287 -2.69 4.53 -16.42
C LEU A 287 -3.35 5.74 -15.72
N PRO A 288 -4.68 5.78 -15.47
CA PRO A 288 -5.30 6.91 -14.77
C PRO A 288 -4.76 7.05 -13.33
N TYR A 289 -4.45 5.93 -12.66
CA TYR A 289 -3.82 5.97 -11.34
C TYR A 289 -2.45 6.65 -11.37
N VAL A 290 -1.55 6.24 -12.27
CA VAL A 290 -0.19 6.80 -12.40
C VAL A 290 -0.25 8.26 -12.83
N LEU A 291 -1.09 8.59 -13.82
CA LEU A 291 -1.27 9.98 -14.25
C LEU A 291 -1.77 10.85 -13.10
N GLY A 292 -2.78 10.41 -12.34
CA GLY A 292 -3.26 11.14 -11.17
C GLY A 292 -2.16 11.42 -10.15
N MET A 293 -1.30 10.43 -9.87
CA MET A 293 -0.15 10.62 -8.98
C MET A 293 0.87 11.64 -9.53
N ILE A 294 1.20 11.57 -10.82
CA ILE A 294 2.16 12.49 -11.46
C ILE A 294 1.64 13.93 -11.41
N PHE A 295 0.38 14.14 -11.80
CA PHE A 295 -0.25 15.45 -11.72
C PHE A 295 -0.28 15.99 -10.29
N ALA A 296 -0.54 15.13 -9.30
CA ALA A 296 -0.50 15.52 -7.90
C ALA A 296 0.89 15.97 -7.45
N MET A 297 1.97 15.32 -7.91
CA MET A 297 3.34 15.75 -7.60
C MET A 297 3.66 17.14 -8.14
N ILE A 298 3.19 17.44 -9.36
CA ILE A 298 3.35 18.77 -9.98
C ILE A 298 2.62 19.84 -9.14
N VAL A 299 1.37 19.55 -8.78
CA VAL A 299 0.52 20.48 -8.01
C VAL A 299 0.96 20.62 -6.55
N ALA A 300 1.53 19.58 -5.93
CA ALA A 300 1.97 19.56 -4.52
C ALA A 300 3.02 20.64 -4.19
N SER A 301 3.73 21.16 -5.20
CA SER A 301 4.67 22.28 -5.05
C SER A 301 3.96 23.63 -4.82
N LYS A 302 2.79 23.81 -5.45
CA LYS A 302 1.99 25.06 -5.45
C LYS A 302 0.98 25.15 -4.31
N THR A 303 0.73 24.03 -3.62
CA THR A 303 -0.37 23.91 -2.66
C THR A 303 0.09 23.98 -1.20
N LYS A 304 1.27 24.55 -0.91
CA LYS A 304 1.82 24.66 0.46
C LYS A 304 0.86 25.28 1.50
N GLN A 305 -0.12 26.07 1.07
CA GLN A 305 -1.10 26.73 1.93
C GLN A 305 -2.42 25.95 2.12
N TRP A 306 -2.61 24.82 1.44
CA TRP A 306 -3.86 24.08 1.53
C TRP A 306 -3.97 23.30 2.84
N SER A 307 -5.16 23.32 3.44
CA SER A 307 -5.50 22.43 4.56
C SER A 307 -5.91 21.04 4.06
N ASN A 308 -5.94 20.05 4.96
CA ASN A 308 -6.41 18.69 4.69
C ASN A 308 -7.82 18.63 4.05
N ASN A 309 -8.62 19.68 4.25
CA ASN A 309 -10.00 19.75 3.79
C ASN A 309 -10.10 19.81 2.26
N ILE A 310 -9.18 20.47 1.56
CA ILE A 310 -9.26 20.59 0.10
C ILE A 310 -9.08 19.22 -0.57
N PRO A 311 -8.03 18.43 -0.25
CA PRO A 311 -7.94 17.06 -0.75
C PRO A 311 -9.12 16.19 -0.31
N MET A 312 -9.68 16.36 0.90
CA MET A 312 -10.86 15.61 1.35
C MET A 312 -12.12 15.90 0.52
N VAL A 313 -12.40 17.17 0.22
CA VAL A 313 -13.51 17.56 -0.66
C VAL A 313 -13.28 16.99 -2.06
N GLY A 314 -12.06 17.06 -2.57
CA GLY A 314 -11.70 16.47 -3.86
C GLY A 314 -11.89 14.95 -3.91
N LEU A 315 -11.55 14.23 -2.83
CA LEU A 315 -11.85 12.80 -2.70
C LEU A 315 -13.36 12.53 -2.73
N ALA A 316 -14.15 13.30 -1.99
CA ALA A 316 -15.61 13.16 -2.00
C ALA A 316 -16.20 13.41 -3.39
N GLY A 317 -15.76 14.48 -4.08
CA GLY A 317 -16.17 14.76 -5.46
C GLY A 317 -15.79 13.64 -6.43
N SER A 318 -14.59 13.07 -6.28
CA SER A 318 -14.12 11.95 -7.10
C SER A 318 -14.96 10.69 -6.89
N LEU A 319 -15.34 10.38 -5.65
CA LEU A 319 -16.24 9.27 -5.32
C LEU A 319 -17.66 9.53 -5.86
N GLY A 320 -18.13 10.78 -5.83
CA GLY A 320 -19.39 11.17 -6.45
C GLY A 320 -19.40 10.92 -7.97
N ILE A 321 -18.30 11.25 -8.66
CA ILE A 321 -18.13 10.94 -10.10
C ILE A 321 -18.11 9.42 -10.32
N LEU A 322 -17.49 8.64 -9.42
CA LEU A 322 -17.44 7.18 -9.53
C LEU A 322 -18.82 6.52 -9.44
N LEU A 323 -19.82 7.16 -8.82
CA LEU A 323 -21.21 6.69 -8.86
C LEU A 323 -21.77 6.69 -10.28
N LEU A 324 -21.27 7.56 -11.16
CA LEU A 324 -21.63 7.61 -12.58
C LEU A 324 -20.77 6.59 -13.36
N THR A 325 -21.39 5.50 -13.81
CA THR A 325 -20.69 4.39 -14.49
C THR A 325 -19.88 4.85 -15.71
N SER A 326 -20.41 5.78 -16.52
CA SER A 326 -19.73 6.31 -17.71
C SER A 326 -18.45 7.09 -17.41
N TRP A 327 -18.29 7.60 -16.19
CA TRP A 327 -17.16 8.46 -15.79
C TRP A 327 -16.14 7.75 -14.90
N THR A 328 -16.15 6.41 -14.89
CA THR A 328 -15.30 5.62 -13.98
C THR A 328 -13.80 5.94 -14.13
N ILE A 329 -13.30 6.09 -15.36
CA ILE A 329 -11.88 6.38 -15.62
C ILE A 329 -11.49 7.75 -15.04
N LEU A 330 -12.32 8.77 -15.29
CA LEU A 330 -12.10 10.11 -14.75
C LEU A 330 -12.16 10.11 -13.22
N GLY A 331 -13.13 9.38 -12.66
CA GLY A 331 -13.27 9.21 -11.22
C GLY A 331 -12.02 8.57 -10.59
N LEU A 332 -11.47 7.52 -11.20
CA LEU A 332 -10.24 6.86 -10.74
C LEU A 332 -9.02 7.79 -10.83
N PHE A 333 -8.91 8.55 -11.93
CA PHE A 333 -7.85 9.55 -12.10
C PHE A 333 -7.90 10.62 -11.00
N LEU A 334 -9.06 11.26 -10.81
CA LEU A 334 -9.25 12.31 -9.82
C LEU A 334 -9.07 11.78 -8.39
N LEU A 335 -9.57 10.59 -8.11
CA LEU A 335 -9.40 9.94 -6.82
C LEU A 335 -7.92 9.68 -6.53
N SER A 336 -7.15 9.20 -7.51
CA SER A 336 -5.69 9.04 -7.39
C SER A 336 -4.98 10.38 -7.17
N PHE A 337 -5.36 11.42 -7.91
CA PHE A 337 -4.81 12.76 -7.76
C PHE A 337 -5.00 13.33 -6.36
N PHE A 338 -6.24 13.34 -5.85
CA PHE A 338 -6.53 13.90 -4.53
C PHE A 338 -5.96 13.02 -3.40
N LYS A 339 -5.94 11.70 -3.57
CA LYS A 339 -5.28 10.78 -2.64
C LYS A 339 -3.78 11.07 -2.55
N SER A 340 -3.09 11.20 -3.68
CA SER A 340 -1.64 11.47 -3.71
C SER A 340 -1.31 12.85 -3.13
N THR A 341 -2.16 13.83 -3.44
CA THR A 341 -2.10 15.17 -2.88
C THR A 341 -2.23 15.14 -1.35
N LEU A 342 -3.29 14.53 -0.82
CA LEU A 342 -3.50 14.32 0.62
C LEU A 342 -2.31 13.60 1.28
N ASN A 343 -1.81 12.52 0.66
CA ASN A 343 -0.69 11.76 1.20
C ASN A 343 0.56 12.63 1.39
N SER A 344 0.79 13.56 0.46
CA SER A 344 1.89 14.52 0.51
C SER A 344 1.70 15.57 1.60
N PHE A 345 0.46 16.06 1.79
CA PHE A 345 0.10 16.96 2.90
C PHE A 345 0.30 16.32 4.27
N LEU A 346 -0.27 15.14 4.45
CA LEU A 346 -0.13 14.40 5.70
C LEU A 346 1.33 14.11 5.99
N ALA A 347 2.13 13.74 4.99
CA ALA A 347 3.55 13.51 5.20
C ALA A 347 4.28 14.74 5.76
N ARG A 348 3.99 15.94 5.22
CA ARG A 348 4.56 17.20 5.74
C ARG A 348 4.08 17.51 7.15
N ARG A 349 2.77 17.37 7.41
CA ARG A 349 2.18 17.67 8.73
C ARG A 349 2.70 16.72 9.82
N TYR A 350 2.76 15.42 9.55
CA TYR A 350 3.39 14.46 10.47
C TYR A 350 4.84 14.80 10.73
N TYR A 351 5.60 15.16 9.69
CA TYR A 351 7.01 15.49 9.86
C TYR A 351 7.25 16.74 10.71
N GLN A 352 6.31 17.70 10.70
CA GLN A 352 6.38 18.94 11.48
C GLN A 352 5.82 18.81 12.91
N GLU A 353 5.22 17.67 13.27
CA GLU A 353 4.56 17.46 14.57
C GLU A 353 5.59 17.33 15.70
N THR A 354 5.66 18.32 16.60
CA THR A 354 6.69 18.37 17.66
C THR A 354 6.48 17.32 18.74
N ASP A 355 5.23 16.90 18.98
CA ASP A 355 4.85 15.93 19.99
C ASP A 355 5.26 14.48 19.64
N LEU A 356 5.77 14.25 18.44
CA LEU A 356 6.21 12.94 17.96
C LEU A 356 7.74 12.87 17.82
N PRO A 357 8.37 11.73 18.12
CA PRO A 357 9.80 11.52 17.87
C PRO A 357 10.13 11.67 16.39
N LYS A 358 11.14 12.50 16.05
CA LYS A 358 11.41 12.98 14.67
C LYS A 358 11.48 11.85 13.62
N ASP A 359 12.13 10.75 13.97
CA ASP A 359 12.39 9.66 13.04
C ASP A 359 11.21 8.69 12.89
N SER A 360 10.34 8.60 13.91
CA SER A 360 9.15 7.72 13.91
C SER A 360 7.93 8.37 13.26
N ARG A 361 7.94 9.70 13.00
CA ARG A 361 6.78 10.47 12.48
C ARG A 361 6.17 9.86 11.22
N ILE A 362 7.00 9.59 10.21
CA ILE A 362 6.55 9.03 8.93
C ILE A 362 6.15 7.55 9.10
N LEU A 363 6.86 6.80 9.95
CA LEU A 363 6.54 5.41 10.23
C LEU A 363 5.16 5.27 10.90
N ILE A 364 4.83 6.14 11.85
CA ILE A 364 3.52 6.22 12.50
C ILE A 364 2.44 6.55 11.46
N LYS A 365 2.67 7.55 10.59
CA LYS A 365 1.75 7.88 9.50
C LYS A 365 1.45 6.65 8.64
N TYR A 366 2.48 5.97 8.14
CA TYR A 366 2.30 4.78 7.29
C TYR A 366 1.61 3.66 8.05
N THR A 367 1.86 3.50 9.35
CA THR A 367 1.18 2.50 10.18
C THR A 367 -0.32 2.77 10.26
N THR A 368 -0.72 4.02 10.54
CA THR A 368 -2.13 4.43 10.57
C THR A 368 -2.79 4.30 9.20
N GLN A 369 -2.07 4.62 8.12
CA GLN A 369 -2.57 4.48 6.76
C GLN A 369 -2.78 3.00 6.40
N THR A 370 -1.86 2.13 6.80
CA THR A 370 -1.98 0.67 6.62
C THR A 370 -3.16 0.10 7.39
N LYS A 371 -3.40 0.55 8.63
CA LYS A 371 -4.61 0.20 9.41
C LYS A 371 -5.89 0.53 8.62
N GLY A 372 -5.97 1.72 8.04
CA GLY A 372 -7.11 2.10 7.18
C GLY A 372 -7.28 1.24 5.93
N SER A 373 -6.17 0.87 5.29
CA SER A 373 -6.18 0.00 4.12
C SER A 373 -6.71 -1.40 4.45
N LEU A 374 -6.24 -2.00 5.56
CA LEU A 374 -6.69 -3.31 6.04
C LEU A 374 -8.15 -3.29 6.48
N PHE A 375 -8.54 -2.25 7.21
CA PHE A 375 -9.93 -2.06 7.62
C PHE A 375 -10.89 -2.04 6.43
N HIS A 376 -10.59 -1.24 5.41
CA HIS A 376 -11.39 -1.23 4.18
C HIS A 376 -11.37 -2.57 3.46
N GLN A 377 -10.25 -3.31 3.48
CA GLN A 377 -10.18 -4.61 2.80
C GLN A 377 -11.20 -5.60 3.37
N PHE A 378 -11.26 -5.72 4.70
CA PHE A 378 -12.21 -6.63 5.34
C PHE A 378 -13.65 -6.15 5.20
N ILE A 379 -13.91 -4.83 5.33
CA ILE A 379 -15.25 -4.27 5.08
C ILE A 379 -15.72 -4.55 3.65
N LEU A 380 -14.85 -4.36 2.66
CA LEU A 380 -15.18 -4.60 1.26
C LEU A 380 -15.51 -6.08 1.02
N MET A 381 -14.72 -6.99 1.58
CA MET A 381 -14.96 -8.44 1.43
C MET A 381 -16.26 -8.85 2.12
N ALA A 382 -16.54 -8.31 3.31
CA ALA A 382 -17.82 -8.52 4.01
C ALA A 382 -19.01 -7.96 3.22
N LEU A 383 -18.89 -6.75 2.65
CA LEU A 383 -19.92 -6.15 1.80
C LEU A 383 -20.21 -7.02 0.58
N MET A 384 -19.17 -7.52 -0.09
CA MET A 384 -19.35 -8.43 -1.23
C MET A 384 -20.02 -9.74 -0.80
N LEU A 385 -19.60 -10.35 0.32
CA LEU A 385 -20.18 -11.59 0.82
C LEU A 385 -21.67 -11.41 1.19
N VAL A 386 -22.00 -10.38 1.98
CA VAL A 386 -23.39 -10.07 2.38
C VAL A 386 -24.27 -9.83 1.16
N THR A 387 -23.75 -9.14 0.14
CA THR A 387 -24.50 -8.89 -1.10
C THR A 387 -24.75 -10.17 -1.89
N VAL A 388 -23.77 -11.07 -1.96
CA VAL A 388 -23.92 -12.36 -2.66
C VAL A 388 -24.93 -13.25 -1.95
N VAL A 389 -24.77 -13.43 -0.64
CA VAL A 389 -25.68 -14.24 0.19
C VAL A 389 -27.10 -13.67 0.16
N GLY A 390 -27.25 -12.34 0.26
CA GLY A 390 -28.55 -11.67 0.18
C GLY A 390 -29.26 -11.82 -1.17
N LYS A 391 -28.54 -12.17 -2.24
CA LYS A 391 -29.09 -12.51 -3.56
C LYS A 391 -29.25 -14.02 -3.79
N GLY A 392 -29.09 -14.84 -2.76
CA GLY A 392 -29.18 -16.30 -2.84
C GLY A 392 -27.95 -16.98 -3.47
N GLY A 393 -26.85 -16.26 -3.65
CA GLY A 393 -25.59 -16.80 -4.16
C GLY A 393 -24.73 -17.43 -3.06
N THR A 394 -23.70 -18.19 -3.46
CA THR A 394 -22.76 -18.86 -2.55
C THR A 394 -21.42 -18.12 -2.46
N THR A 395 -20.64 -18.37 -1.41
CA THR A 395 -19.24 -17.92 -1.31
C THR A 395 -18.44 -18.33 -2.56
N GLN A 396 -18.71 -19.51 -3.12
CA GLN A 396 -18.07 -19.99 -4.34
C GLN A 396 -18.25 -19.05 -5.53
N PHE A 397 -19.45 -18.49 -5.72
CA PHE A 397 -19.72 -17.51 -6.77
C PHE A 397 -18.87 -16.25 -6.61
N LEU A 398 -18.69 -15.76 -5.38
CA LEU A 398 -17.82 -14.61 -5.08
C LEU A 398 -16.35 -14.91 -5.39
N LEU A 399 -15.91 -16.13 -5.07
CA LEU A 399 -14.54 -16.58 -5.31
C LEU A 399 -14.24 -16.74 -6.80
N GLU A 400 -15.18 -17.29 -7.58
CA GLU A 400 -15.05 -17.39 -9.03
C GLU A 400 -15.05 -16.01 -9.72
N LEU A 401 -15.90 -15.10 -9.23
CA LEU A 401 -16.02 -13.73 -9.73
C LEU A 401 -14.75 -12.90 -9.46
N THR A 402 -14.16 -13.06 -8.27
CA THR A 402 -12.89 -12.39 -7.92
C THR A 402 -11.65 -13.14 -8.43
N GLY A 403 -11.78 -14.43 -8.75
CA GLY A 403 -10.78 -15.31 -9.35
C GLY A 403 -10.61 -15.14 -10.86
N GLY A 404 -11.50 -14.39 -11.52
CA GLY A 404 -11.35 -13.90 -12.90
C GLY A 404 -11.84 -14.84 -14.01
N LYS A 405 -12.81 -15.70 -13.73
CA LYS A 405 -13.52 -16.46 -14.76
C LYS A 405 -14.62 -15.61 -15.40
N GLY A 406 -14.35 -15.08 -16.59
CA GLY A 406 -15.35 -14.57 -17.55
C GLY A 406 -16.02 -13.23 -17.24
N ILE A 407 -16.22 -12.42 -18.27
CA ILE A 407 -17.06 -11.21 -18.22
C ILE A 407 -18.50 -11.67 -18.51
N SER A 408 -19.34 -11.74 -17.49
CA SER A 408 -20.78 -11.94 -17.67
C SER A 408 -21.54 -10.65 -17.37
N MET A 409 -22.74 -10.48 -17.95
CA MET A 409 -23.62 -9.35 -17.63
C MET A 409 -23.94 -9.31 -16.12
N GLN A 410 -24.14 -10.47 -15.50
CA GLN A 410 -24.38 -10.60 -14.06
C GLN A 410 -23.17 -10.14 -13.22
N THR A 411 -21.95 -10.51 -13.63
CA THR A 411 -20.70 -10.08 -13.00
C THR A 411 -20.56 -8.56 -13.04
N SER A 412 -20.83 -7.95 -14.20
CA SER A 412 -20.73 -6.50 -14.38
C SER A 412 -21.76 -5.74 -13.55
N GLN A 413 -23.01 -6.20 -13.51
CA GLN A 413 -24.06 -5.60 -12.68
C GLN A 413 -23.75 -5.72 -11.19
N PHE A 414 -23.28 -6.88 -10.74
CA PHE A 414 -22.86 -7.09 -9.36
C PHE A 414 -21.72 -6.14 -8.96
N LEU A 415 -20.65 -6.08 -9.76
CA LEU A 415 -19.51 -5.21 -9.48
C LEU A 415 -19.85 -3.73 -9.54
N THR A 416 -20.80 -3.34 -10.39
CA THR A 416 -21.33 -1.96 -10.43
C THR A 416 -22.10 -1.62 -9.16
N PHE A 417 -22.92 -2.54 -8.66
CA PHE A 417 -23.61 -2.37 -7.37
C PHE A 417 -22.61 -2.26 -6.21
N ILE A 418 -21.60 -3.13 -6.17
CA ILE A 418 -20.54 -3.07 -5.15
C ILE A 418 -19.75 -1.76 -5.27
N LYS A 419 -19.44 -1.29 -6.48
CA LYS A 419 -18.76 0.01 -6.69
C LYS A 419 -19.54 1.14 -6.06
N ASN A 420 -20.83 1.21 -6.33
CA ASN A 420 -21.69 2.28 -5.80
C ASN A 420 -21.79 2.20 -4.27
N SER A 421 -22.04 1.00 -3.74
CA SER A 421 -22.14 0.77 -2.30
C SER A 421 -20.83 1.09 -1.57
N ASN A 422 -19.69 0.68 -2.15
CA ASN A 422 -18.37 0.96 -1.60
C ASN A 422 -18.03 2.46 -1.70
N SER A 423 -18.39 3.13 -2.79
CA SER A 423 -18.20 4.59 -2.93
C SER A 423 -18.99 5.36 -1.87
N LEU A 424 -20.25 4.98 -1.63
CA LEU A 424 -21.11 5.56 -0.59
C LEU A 424 -20.54 5.31 0.82
N LEU A 425 -20.01 4.11 1.07
CA LEU A 425 -19.35 3.77 2.33
C LEU A 425 -18.10 4.63 2.58
N VAL A 426 -17.26 4.85 1.57
CA VAL A 426 -16.09 5.74 1.71
C VAL A 426 -16.53 7.20 1.87
N LEU A 427 -17.59 7.65 1.19
CA LEU A 427 -18.19 8.97 1.39
C LEU A 427 -18.68 9.17 2.83
N LEU A 428 -19.27 8.14 3.46
CA LEU A 428 -19.66 8.18 4.86
C LEU A 428 -18.46 8.42 5.79
N PHE A 429 -17.31 7.75 5.55
CA PHE A 429 -16.09 8.01 6.32
C PHE A 429 -15.59 9.45 6.17
N ILE A 430 -15.66 10.01 4.97
CA ILE A 430 -15.30 11.42 4.72
C ILE A 430 -16.28 12.37 5.43
N ALA A 431 -17.58 12.05 5.43
CA ALA A 431 -18.58 12.84 6.17
C ALA A 431 -18.31 12.83 7.68
N VAL A 432 -17.98 11.66 8.26
CA VAL A 432 -17.58 11.55 9.67
C VAL A 432 -16.35 12.41 9.98
N TYR A 433 -15.35 12.42 9.09
CA TYR A 433 -14.19 13.31 9.22
C TYR A 433 -14.61 14.78 9.32
N PHE A 434 -15.47 15.27 8.42
CA PHE A 434 -15.93 16.65 8.47
C PHE A 434 -16.70 16.97 9.76
N VAL A 435 -17.60 16.08 10.20
CA VAL A 435 -18.33 16.26 11.47
C VAL A 435 -17.37 16.42 12.66
N VAL A 436 -16.32 15.59 12.72
CA VAL A 436 -15.31 15.67 13.79
C VAL A 436 -14.54 16.99 13.73
N VAL A 437 -14.07 17.38 12.55
CA VAL A 437 -13.32 18.64 12.36
C VAL A 437 -14.17 19.87 12.70
N PHE A 438 -15.43 19.90 12.28
CA PHE A 438 -16.34 21.00 12.61
C PHE A 438 -16.64 21.08 14.12
N ARG A 439 -16.76 19.94 14.81
CA ARG A 439 -16.94 19.92 16.28
C ARG A 439 -15.70 20.41 17.03
N GLN A 440 -14.51 20.10 16.54
CA GLN A 440 -13.26 20.56 17.15
C GLN A 440 -13.02 22.06 16.99
N LYS A 441 -13.47 22.67 15.89
CA LYS A 441 -13.38 24.13 15.69
C LYS A 441 -14.35 24.97 16.53
N LYS A 442 -15.39 24.35 17.10
CA LYS A 442 -16.38 25.01 17.96
C LYS A 442 -16.03 24.95 19.45
N ARG A 443 -15.00 24.18 19.82
CA ARG A 443 -14.38 24.18 21.15
C ARG A 443 -13.11 25.00 21.08
#